data_AF-A0A814H429-F1
#
_entry.id   AF-A0A814H429-F1
#
_cell.length_a   1.000
_cell.length_b   1.000
_cell.length_c   1.000
_cell.angle_alpha   90.00
_cell.angle_beta   90.00
_cell.angle_gamma   90.00
#
_symmetry.space_group_name_H-M   'P 1'
#
loop_
_entity.id
_entity.type
_entity.pdbx_description
1 polymer ?
#
loop_
_entity_poly.entity_id
_entity_poly.type
_entity_poly.pdbx_seq_one_letter_code
_entity_poly.pdbx_strand_id
1 'polypeptide(L)'
;MSLVRVKSQFCTGITQYDRCSLNSACACFHIAGAIDVGICSDEFVDCSELVACESSNNLCREPNHRCVHHPRCHNLPVCYPVPSFNRQLCPPRATMNTSTTTSMPTTTTTARTTQQLVIPNIPVDARWKQNGVTVAGGHGGGSGTNQLNNPYGLFVDDDQMMIIADCLNHRIIQWKMGNTNGQVVAGGNGKGNQLSQMEEPTDVLIDKETDSLLICDNNNRRVVRWSHHSGTTQGEILIDNINCWGLAMDDQRYLYISDIEKHEVRRYQIGDKNGTLVAGGNGYGDSLNQLDEPKYIFVDPQQTV
;
A
#
# COMPACT_ATOMS: atom_id res chain seq x y z
N MET A 1 8.01 16.81 5.80
CA MET A 1 8.98 15.70 5.88
C MET A 1 8.33 14.56 5.14
N SER A 2 8.86 14.24 3.96
CA SER A 2 8.21 13.36 3.00
C SER A 2 9.01 12.06 2.93
N LEU A 3 8.44 10.99 3.48
CA LEU A 3 8.90 9.62 3.30
C LEU A 3 7.96 8.97 2.29
N VAL A 4 8.50 8.38 1.23
CA VAL A 4 7.75 7.60 0.23
C VAL A 4 8.35 6.20 0.19
N ARG A 5 7.48 5.18 0.27
CA ARG A 5 7.83 3.77 0.07
C ARG A 5 7.24 3.31 -1.26
N VAL A 6 8.09 2.86 -2.16
CA VAL A 6 7.70 2.07 -3.35
C VAL A 6 8.41 0.73 -3.26
N LYS A 7 7.67 -0.38 -3.33
CA LYS A 7 8.15 -1.70 -3.75
C LYS A 7 7.06 -2.26 -4.68
N SER A 8 7.30 -2.77 -5.87
CA SER A 8 8.49 -3.35 -6.53
C SER A 8 8.42 -3.04 -8.04
N GLN A 9 9.52 -2.84 -8.78
CA GLN A 9 10.26 -3.94 -9.43
C GLN A 9 11.57 -3.44 -10.05
N PHE A 10 12.62 -4.25 -9.92
CA PHE A 10 13.83 -4.37 -10.75
C PHE A 10 14.53 -3.09 -11.26
N CYS A 11 15.55 -2.66 -10.51
CA CYS A 11 16.69 -1.90 -11.03
C CYS A 11 17.51 -2.83 -11.99
N THR A 12 17.12 -3.02 -13.26
CA THR A 12 17.94 -3.70 -14.29
C THR A 12 18.48 -2.71 -15.31
N GLY A 13 19.80 -2.51 -15.29
CA GLY A 13 20.47 -1.69 -16.30
C GLY A 13 21.94 -1.34 -16.10
N ILE A 14 22.72 -2.05 -15.25
CA ILE A 14 24.20 -2.01 -15.34
C ILE A 14 24.75 -3.42 -15.08
N THR A 15 25.48 -3.91 -16.06
CA THR A 15 26.17 -5.20 -16.13
C THR A 15 27.34 -5.31 -15.14
N GLN A 16 27.40 -6.45 -14.44
CA GLN A 16 28.58 -7.12 -13.86
C GLN A 16 29.48 -6.35 -12.89
N TYR A 17 29.43 -6.72 -11.60
CA TYR A 17 30.57 -7.33 -10.89
C TYR A 17 30.06 -8.16 -9.70
N ASP A 18 30.63 -9.36 -9.57
CA ASP A 18 30.25 -10.43 -8.65
C ASP A 18 30.42 -10.11 -7.16
N ARG A 19 29.63 -10.88 -6.37
CA ARG A 19 29.64 -11.10 -4.90
C ARG A 19 28.77 -10.17 -4.04
N CYS A 20 27.50 -10.56 -3.90
CA CYS A 20 26.82 -10.49 -2.60
C CYS A 20 26.50 -11.93 -2.14
N SER A 21 27.18 -12.36 -1.07
CA SER A 21 26.90 -13.62 -0.37
C SER A 21 25.57 -13.55 0.37
N LEU A 22 24.97 -14.72 0.58
CA LEU A 22 23.72 -15.01 1.31
C LEU A 22 23.46 -14.08 2.52
N ASN A 23 22.24 -13.51 2.57
CA ASN A 23 21.60 -12.72 3.66
C ASN A 23 21.71 -11.18 3.65
N SER A 24 21.45 -10.49 2.54
CA SER A 24 21.16 -9.04 2.58
C SER A 24 20.25 -8.60 1.44
N ALA A 25 19.21 -7.81 1.75
CA ALA A 25 18.30 -7.21 0.77
C ALA A 25 18.76 -5.79 0.43
N CYS A 26 18.89 -5.48 -0.87
CA CYS A 26 19.20 -4.13 -1.34
C CYS A 26 17.95 -3.23 -1.30
N ALA A 27 18.11 -1.96 -0.93
CA ALA A 27 17.11 -0.92 -1.11
C ALA A 27 17.64 0.13 -2.12
N CYS A 28 16.93 0.33 -3.24
CA CYS A 28 17.14 1.47 -4.15
C CYS A 28 16.47 2.71 -3.49
N PHE A 29 17.24 3.75 -3.15
CA PHE A 29 16.69 5.06 -2.77
C PHE A 29 16.25 5.82 -4.02
N HIS A 30 15.10 6.50 -3.98
CA HIS A 30 14.60 7.32 -5.07
C HIS A 30 15.36 8.67 -5.14
N ILE A 31 16.61 8.63 -5.60
CA ILE A 31 17.27 9.80 -6.15
C ILE A 31 17.45 9.48 -7.63
N ALA A 32 16.61 10.08 -8.48
CA ALA A 32 16.67 9.84 -9.92
C ALA A 32 18.10 10.12 -10.42
N GLY A 33 18.83 9.04 -10.74
CA GLY A 33 20.19 9.04 -11.29
C GLY A 33 21.35 8.77 -10.32
N ALA A 34 21.13 8.27 -9.10
CA ALA A 34 22.26 7.89 -8.24
C ALA A 34 23.07 6.72 -8.82
N ILE A 35 24.40 6.85 -8.79
CA ILE A 35 25.37 5.84 -9.22
C ILE A 35 26.11 5.41 -7.94
N ASP A 36 26.15 4.10 -7.68
CA ASP A 36 26.67 3.42 -6.47
C ASP A 36 25.79 3.41 -5.20
N VAL A 37 25.71 2.23 -4.55
CA VAL A 37 24.81 1.91 -3.42
C VAL A 37 25.58 1.93 -2.09
N GLY A 38 25.09 2.66 -1.08
CA GLY A 38 25.73 2.62 0.25
C GLY A 38 25.20 3.51 1.37
N ILE A 39 23.88 3.67 1.55
CA ILE A 39 23.32 4.10 2.85
C ILE A 39 22.74 2.85 3.51
N CYS A 40 22.93 2.66 4.82
CA CYS A 40 22.58 1.41 5.54
C CYS A 40 21.25 0.83 5.07
N SER A 41 21.26 -0.43 4.65
CA SER A 41 20.07 -1.15 4.15
C SER A 41 18.98 -1.35 5.21
N ASP A 42 19.30 -1.08 6.47
CA ASP A 42 18.53 -1.50 7.63
C ASP A 42 17.81 -0.32 8.34
N GLU A 43 18.08 0.92 7.93
CA GLU A 43 17.44 2.14 8.47
C GLU A 43 16.78 2.94 7.33
N PHE A 44 15.53 3.40 7.53
CA PHE A 44 14.94 4.43 6.67
C PHE A 44 15.67 5.75 6.97
N VAL A 45 16.32 6.34 5.97
CA VAL A 45 17.11 7.58 6.15
C VAL A 45 16.43 8.75 5.43
N ASP A 46 16.02 9.78 6.18
CA ASP A 46 15.51 11.03 5.63
C ASP A 46 16.64 11.91 5.07
N CYS A 47 16.36 12.75 4.08
CA CYS A 47 17.35 13.69 3.51
C CYS A 47 18.00 14.64 4.53
N SER A 48 17.32 14.91 5.65
CA SER A 48 17.85 15.71 6.77
C SER A 48 18.90 14.98 7.61
N GLU A 49 18.99 13.66 7.50
CA GLU A 49 19.96 12.82 8.22
C GLU A 49 21.24 12.56 7.40
N LEU A 50 21.23 12.89 6.11
CA LEU A 50 22.41 12.79 5.26
C LEU A 50 23.35 13.96 5.50
N VAL A 51 24.64 13.73 5.24
CA VAL A 51 25.68 14.75 5.26
C VAL A 51 26.49 14.68 3.97
N ALA A 52 27.09 15.80 3.60
CA ALA A 52 27.92 15.89 2.41
C ALA A 52 29.25 15.20 2.69
N CYS A 53 29.76 14.46 1.72
CA CYS A 53 31.11 13.89 1.80
C CYS A 53 32.16 15.00 1.93
N GLU A 54 33.21 14.69 2.68
CA GLU A 54 34.44 15.47 2.67
C GLU A 54 35.23 15.23 1.38
N SER A 55 36.17 16.10 1.05
CA SER A 55 36.99 15.94 -0.17
C SER A 55 37.81 14.64 -0.18
N SER A 56 38.17 14.11 1.00
CA SER A 56 38.94 12.88 1.19
C SER A 56 38.16 11.60 0.92
N ASN A 57 36.82 11.63 1.02
CA ASN A 57 35.94 10.48 0.81
C ASN A 57 34.94 10.69 -0.34
N ASN A 58 35.09 11.77 -1.13
CA ASN A 58 34.28 12.00 -2.31
C ASN A 58 34.72 11.11 -3.49
N LEU A 59 33.98 10.03 -3.72
CA LEU A 59 34.22 9.09 -4.81
C LEU A 59 33.52 9.48 -6.12
N CYS A 60 32.74 10.58 -6.14
CA CYS A 60 31.98 10.98 -7.32
C CYS A 60 32.88 11.59 -8.38
N ARG A 61 32.98 10.89 -9.52
CA ARG A 61 33.81 11.32 -10.67
C ARG A 61 33.01 12.03 -11.75
N GLU A 62 31.69 11.96 -11.70
CA GLU A 62 30.83 12.56 -12.72
C GLU A 62 30.58 14.05 -12.47
N PRO A 63 30.61 14.90 -13.52
CA PRO A 63 30.27 16.30 -13.40
C PRO A 63 28.80 16.46 -12.98
N ASN A 64 28.53 17.50 -12.19
CA ASN A 64 27.20 17.80 -11.62
C ASN A 64 26.61 16.73 -10.70
N HIS A 65 27.42 15.81 -10.18
CA HIS A 65 27.01 14.89 -9.13
C HIS A 65 27.46 15.37 -7.75
N ARG A 66 26.70 15.00 -6.72
CA ARG A 66 27.00 15.26 -5.31
C ARG A 66 27.18 13.97 -4.55
N CYS A 67 28.15 13.98 -3.65
CA CYS A 67 28.46 12.89 -2.74
C CYS A 67 27.77 13.11 -1.41
N VAL A 68 27.06 12.09 -0.92
CA VAL A 68 26.40 12.10 0.38
C VAL A 68 26.60 10.79 1.11
N HIS A 69 26.62 10.84 2.44
CA HIS A 69 26.61 9.66 3.29
C HIS A 69 25.76 9.88 4.52
N HIS A 70 25.39 8.79 5.18
CA HIS A 70 24.79 8.85 6.50
C HIS A 70 25.88 8.72 7.57
N PRO A 71 25.94 9.60 8.60
CA PRO A 71 27.03 9.61 9.58
C PRO A 71 27.18 8.30 10.38
N ARG A 72 26.06 7.59 10.59
CA ARG A 72 26.03 6.34 11.37
C ARG A 72 26.29 5.10 10.50
N CYS A 73 26.40 5.26 9.18
CA CYS A 73 26.64 4.16 8.26
C CYS A 73 28.12 4.01 7.96
N HIS A 74 28.62 2.78 8.04
CA HIS A 74 30.01 2.45 7.69
C HIS A 74 30.17 2.05 6.22
N ASN A 75 29.10 2.16 5.43
CA ASN A 75 29.11 1.89 4.00
C ASN A 75 29.70 3.07 3.21
N LEU A 76 30.02 2.80 1.95
CA LEU A 76 30.57 3.79 1.03
C LEU A 76 29.54 4.89 0.71
N PRO A 77 29.99 6.13 0.50
CA PRO A 77 29.10 7.23 0.15
C PRO A 77 28.41 7.04 -1.21
N VAL A 78 27.28 7.72 -1.39
CA VAL A 78 26.44 7.65 -2.60
C VAL A 78 26.61 8.92 -3.44
N CYS A 79 26.68 8.75 -4.76
CA CYS A 79 26.72 9.84 -5.72
C CYS A 79 25.36 10.03 -6.38
N TYR A 80 24.87 11.27 -6.47
CA TYR A 80 23.60 11.54 -7.16
C TYR A 80 23.65 12.80 -8.03
N PRO A 81 22.86 12.89 -9.11
CA PRO A 81 22.91 14.01 -10.04
C PRO A 81 22.16 15.19 -9.46
N VAL A 82 22.72 16.38 -9.61
CA VAL A 82 22.04 17.62 -9.25
C VAL A 82 21.28 18.11 -10.47
N PRO A 83 19.93 18.07 -10.49
CA PRO A 83 19.17 18.62 -11.60
C PRO A 83 19.41 20.13 -11.72
N SER A 84 19.47 20.62 -12.96
CA SER A 84 19.67 22.03 -13.31
C SER A 84 18.53 22.97 -12.87
N PHE A 85 17.39 22.41 -12.43
CA PHE A 85 16.25 23.15 -11.92
C PHE A 85 15.96 22.78 -10.46
N ASN A 86 16.11 23.79 -9.61
CA ASN A 86 15.72 24.01 -8.20
C ASN A 86 14.81 22.96 -7.50
N ARG A 87 15.22 21.68 -7.46
CA ARG A 87 14.67 20.69 -6.54
C ARG A 87 15.38 20.78 -5.20
N GLN A 88 14.69 20.40 -4.14
CA GLN A 88 15.23 20.34 -2.78
C GLN A 88 16.48 19.45 -2.76
N LEU A 89 17.64 20.05 -2.42
CA LEU A 89 18.94 19.38 -2.42
C LEU A 89 19.17 18.62 -1.12
N CYS A 90 19.80 17.44 -1.20
CA CYS A 90 20.17 16.63 -0.04
C CYS A 90 21.70 16.44 0.04
N PRO A 91 22.34 16.70 1.19
CA PRO A 91 21.76 17.35 2.35
C PRO A 91 21.39 18.82 2.04
N PRO A 92 20.43 19.39 2.78
CA PRO A 92 20.15 20.81 2.69
C PRO A 92 21.42 21.62 2.93
N ARG A 93 21.62 22.68 2.14
CA ARG A 93 22.80 23.55 2.26
C ARG A 93 22.84 24.11 3.68
N ALA A 94 23.91 23.85 4.42
CA ALA A 94 24.13 24.48 5.72
C ALA A 94 24.05 26.01 5.53
N THR A 95 22.98 26.62 6.00
CA THR A 95 22.88 28.07 6.11
C THR A 95 23.92 28.50 7.13
N MET A 96 24.96 29.19 6.69
CA MET A 96 25.93 29.78 7.61
C MET A 96 25.19 30.64 8.63
N ASN A 97 25.43 30.32 9.90
CA ASN A 97 25.02 31.12 11.04
C ASN A 97 25.44 32.58 10.88
N THR A 98 24.47 33.48 10.93
CA THR A 98 24.67 34.80 11.54
C THR A 98 23.68 34.91 12.69
N SER A 99 24.23 34.80 13.89
CA SER A 99 23.61 35.04 15.17
C SER A 99 22.99 36.44 15.24
N THR A 100 21.67 36.50 15.45
CA THR A 100 21.02 37.63 16.12
C THR A 100 19.88 37.10 17.01
N THR A 101 20.10 37.27 18.31
CA THR A 101 19.11 37.12 19.38
C THR A 101 18.06 38.23 19.27
N THR A 102 16.80 37.87 18.99
CA THR A 102 15.64 38.71 19.31
C THR A 102 14.50 37.83 19.81
N SER A 103 14.09 38.11 21.04
CA SER A 103 12.98 37.49 21.77
C SER A 103 11.63 37.80 21.11
N MET A 104 10.79 36.77 20.93
CA MET A 104 9.38 36.92 20.57
C MET A 104 8.49 36.70 21.80
N PRO A 105 7.37 37.43 21.94
CA PRO A 105 6.46 37.30 23.06
C PRO A 105 5.54 36.08 22.91
N THR A 106 5.25 35.45 24.04
CA THR A 106 4.29 34.35 24.20
C THR A 106 2.85 34.82 24.04
N THR A 107 2.15 34.30 23.02
CA THR A 107 0.69 34.31 22.96
C THR A 107 0.15 32.90 23.08
N THR A 108 -0.54 32.65 24.20
CA THR A 108 -1.24 31.42 24.56
C THR A 108 -2.35 31.14 23.56
N THR A 109 -2.17 30.11 22.72
CA THR A 109 -3.26 29.57 21.88
C THR A 109 -3.58 28.18 22.38
N THR A 110 -4.82 27.99 22.81
CA THR A 110 -5.38 26.76 23.35
C THR A 110 -5.19 25.61 22.38
N ALA A 111 -4.42 24.59 22.79
CA ALA A 111 -4.16 23.40 22.00
C ALA A 111 -5.47 22.64 21.74
N ARG A 112 -5.83 22.52 20.46
CA ARG A 112 -6.84 21.58 19.99
C ARG A 112 -6.16 20.20 19.98
N THR A 113 -6.66 19.28 20.80
CA THR A 113 -6.11 17.92 20.94
C THR A 113 -6.20 17.18 19.62
N THR A 114 -5.13 17.18 18.84
CA THR A 114 -4.94 16.19 17.78
C THR A 114 -4.72 14.86 18.47
N GLN A 115 -5.68 13.93 18.38
CA GLN A 115 -5.40 12.53 18.65
C GLN A 115 -4.34 12.09 17.65
N GLN A 116 -3.11 12.00 18.13
CA GLN A 116 -2.01 11.41 17.38
C GLN A 116 -2.40 9.97 17.13
N LEU A 117 -2.59 9.61 15.85
CA LEU A 117 -2.72 8.23 15.42
C LEU A 117 -1.56 7.45 16.02
N VAL A 118 -1.87 6.62 17.02
CA VAL A 118 -0.91 5.66 17.56
C VAL A 118 -0.75 4.62 16.47
N ILE A 119 0.25 4.80 15.62
CA ILE A 119 0.74 3.71 14.79
C ILE A 119 1.13 2.63 15.80
N PRO A 120 0.46 1.46 15.84
CA PRO A 120 0.91 0.40 16.72
C PRO A 120 2.39 0.19 16.41
N ASN A 121 3.23 0.17 17.44
CA ASN A 121 4.65 -0.15 17.31
C ASN A 121 4.72 -1.57 16.76
N ILE A 122 4.67 -1.73 15.43
CA ILE A 122 4.98 -2.97 14.74
C ILE A 122 6.46 -3.13 14.98
N PRO A 123 6.89 -4.14 15.77
CA PRO A 123 8.29 -4.30 16.08
C PRO A 123 9.09 -4.36 14.77
N VAL A 124 10.19 -3.62 14.69
CA VAL A 124 11.10 -3.62 13.52
C VAL A 124 11.65 -5.03 13.23
N ASP A 125 11.50 -5.93 14.19
CA ASP A 125 11.84 -7.33 14.18
C ASP A 125 10.62 -8.26 14.28
N ALA A 126 9.43 -7.83 13.84
CA ALA A 126 8.25 -8.68 13.73
C ALA A 126 8.56 -9.91 12.86
N ARG A 127 9.07 -10.96 13.50
CA ARG A 127 9.42 -12.22 12.85
C ARG A 127 8.11 -12.94 12.61
N TRP A 128 7.98 -13.51 11.41
CA TRP A 128 7.04 -14.59 11.17
C TRP A 128 7.10 -15.55 12.37
N LYS A 129 5.98 -15.73 13.07
CA LYS A 129 5.92 -16.82 14.05
C LYS A 129 6.14 -18.11 13.27
N GLN A 130 7.25 -18.77 13.55
CA GLN A 130 7.50 -20.11 13.04
C GLN A 130 6.31 -20.97 13.51
N ASN A 131 5.63 -21.63 12.56
CA ASN A 131 4.37 -22.39 12.71
C ASN A 131 3.10 -21.52 12.64
N GLY A 132 2.70 -21.12 11.43
CA GLY A 132 1.38 -20.55 11.18
C GLY A 132 0.27 -21.52 11.57
N VAL A 133 -0.85 -20.97 12.06
CA VAL A 133 -2.06 -21.74 12.40
C VAL A 133 -3.16 -21.43 11.39
N THR A 134 -3.93 -22.44 11.00
CA THR A 134 -5.11 -22.23 10.17
C THR A 134 -6.20 -21.58 11.00
N VAL A 135 -6.61 -20.36 10.61
CA VAL A 135 -7.64 -19.57 11.33
C VAL A 135 -8.99 -19.54 10.62
N ALA A 136 -9.02 -19.89 9.33
CA ALA A 136 -10.22 -20.05 8.52
C ALA A 136 -10.01 -21.19 7.50
N GLY A 137 -11.07 -21.93 7.18
CA GLY A 137 -11.01 -23.09 6.31
C GLY A 137 -10.36 -24.32 6.98
N GLY A 138 -9.41 -24.96 6.28
CA GLY A 138 -8.63 -26.08 6.81
C GLY A 138 -9.26 -27.48 6.68
N HIS A 139 -10.44 -27.58 6.07
CA HIS A 139 -11.19 -28.83 5.93
C HIS A 139 -11.32 -29.30 4.47
N GLY A 140 -10.29 -29.03 3.66
CA GLY A 140 -10.29 -29.26 2.21
C GLY A 140 -11.02 -28.18 1.42
N GLY A 141 -10.93 -28.26 0.08
CA GLY A 141 -11.67 -27.38 -0.83
C GLY A 141 -13.13 -27.79 -0.94
N GLY A 142 -14.06 -26.85 -0.85
CA GLY A 142 -15.50 -27.12 -0.95
C GLY A 142 -16.38 -25.95 -0.54
N SER A 143 -17.69 -26.19 -0.49
CA SER A 143 -18.73 -25.17 -0.23
C SER A 143 -19.29 -25.20 1.19
N GLY A 144 -18.83 -26.14 2.04
CA GLY A 144 -19.20 -26.17 3.46
C GLY A 144 -18.82 -24.88 4.20
N THR A 145 -19.45 -24.61 5.34
CA THR A 145 -19.15 -23.42 6.16
C THR A 145 -17.77 -23.49 6.82
N ASN A 146 -17.16 -24.66 6.89
CA ASN A 146 -15.78 -24.88 7.34
C ASN A 146 -14.78 -25.03 6.18
N GLN A 147 -15.22 -24.81 4.92
CA GLN A 147 -14.44 -24.97 3.70
C GLN A 147 -14.39 -23.66 2.91
N LEU A 148 -13.37 -23.53 2.07
CA LEU A 148 -13.20 -22.43 1.13
C LEU A 148 -12.91 -23.02 -0.25
N ASN A 149 -13.21 -22.27 -1.31
CA ASN A 149 -12.95 -22.65 -2.69
C ASN A 149 -12.32 -21.48 -3.46
N ASN A 150 -10.99 -21.56 -3.62
CA ASN A 150 -10.15 -20.53 -4.25
C ASN A 150 -10.40 -19.11 -3.70
N PRO A 151 -10.27 -18.89 -2.38
CA PRO A 151 -10.45 -17.57 -1.79
C PRO A 151 -9.35 -16.59 -2.25
N TYR A 152 -9.71 -15.32 -2.47
CA TYR A 152 -8.76 -14.28 -2.88
C TYR A 152 -8.59 -13.20 -1.80
N GLY A 153 -9.45 -12.17 -1.79
CA GLY A 153 -9.37 -11.07 -0.85
C GLY A 153 -9.80 -11.43 0.56
N LEU A 154 -9.17 -10.75 1.53
CA LEU A 154 -9.40 -10.91 2.96
C LEU A 154 -9.31 -9.53 3.63
N PHE A 155 -10.31 -9.23 4.45
CA PHE A 155 -10.27 -8.13 5.40
C PHE A 155 -10.25 -8.68 6.83
N VAL A 156 -9.51 -8.02 7.72
CA VAL A 156 -9.48 -8.35 9.15
C VAL A 156 -9.77 -7.08 9.94
N ASP A 157 -10.78 -7.13 10.82
CA ASP A 157 -11.10 -6.02 11.70
C ASP A 157 -10.34 -6.07 13.04
N ASP A 158 -10.53 -5.04 13.87
CA ASP A 158 -9.87 -4.91 15.17
C ASP A 158 -10.37 -5.98 16.19
N ASP A 159 -11.53 -6.58 15.94
CA ASP A 159 -12.14 -7.67 16.72
C ASP A 159 -11.71 -9.06 16.25
N GLN A 160 -10.76 -9.14 15.32
CA GLN A 160 -10.25 -10.39 14.71
C GLN A 160 -11.35 -11.18 13.98
N MET A 161 -12.34 -10.47 13.45
CA MET A 161 -13.24 -11.00 12.44
C MET A 161 -12.55 -10.91 11.08
N MET A 162 -12.50 -12.04 10.42
CA MET A 162 -12.00 -12.17 9.06
C MET A 162 -13.18 -12.19 8.10
N ILE A 163 -13.12 -11.40 7.04
CA ILE A 163 -14.11 -11.41 5.95
C ILE A 163 -13.40 -11.80 4.67
N ILE A 164 -13.83 -12.89 4.06
CA ILE A 164 -13.10 -13.55 2.97
C ILE A 164 -13.97 -13.57 1.73
N ALA A 165 -13.40 -13.15 0.60
CA ALA A 165 -13.97 -13.38 -0.72
C ALA A 165 -13.72 -14.83 -1.15
N ASP A 166 -14.73 -15.68 -0.96
CA ASP A 166 -14.69 -17.10 -1.29
C ASP A 166 -15.13 -17.31 -2.75
N CYS A 167 -14.19 -16.97 -3.65
CA CYS A 167 -14.45 -16.64 -5.05
C CYS A 167 -15.24 -17.71 -5.83
N LEU A 168 -14.78 -18.96 -5.83
CA LEU A 168 -15.43 -20.04 -6.58
C LEU A 168 -16.65 -20.63 -5.86
N ASN A 169 -16.94 -20.17 -4.64
CA ASN A 169 -18.23 -20.40 -3.99
C ASN A 169 -19.19 -19.21 -4.16
N HIS A 170 -18.78 -18.15 -4.85
CA HIS A 170 -19.59 -16.97 -5.19
C HIS A 170 -20.26 -16.34 -3.96
N ARG A 171 -19.47 -16.18 -2.90
CA ARG A 171 -19.94 -15.67 -1.61
C ARG A 171 -18.83 -14.91 -0.89
N ILE A 172 -19.24 -14.10 0.06
CA ILE A 172 -18.39 -13.58 1.12
C ILE A 172 -18.71 -14.32 2.41
N ILE A 173 -17.68 -14.83 3.06
CA ILE A 173 -17.81 -15.58 4.32
C ILE A 173 -17.03 -14.87 5.42
N GLN A 174 -17.69 -14.64 6.56
CA GLN A 174 -17.05 -14.11 7.76
C GLN A 174 -16.61 -15.24 8.69
N TRP A 175 -15.53 -15.02 9.42
CA TRP A 175 -14.95 -16.00 10.31
C TRP A 175 -14.33 -15.32 11.52
N LYS A 176 -14.83 -15.62 12.71
CA LYS A 176 -14.24 -15.13 13.98
C LYS A 176 -13.04 -15.99 14.36
N MET A 177 -11.93 -15.38 14.78
CA MET A 177 -10.78 -16.16 15.25
C MET A 177 -11.21 -17.16 16.35
N GLY A 178 -10.80 -18.42 16.17
CA GLY A 178 -11.15 -19.53 17.07
C GLY A 178 -12.38 -20.34 16.67
N ASN A 179 -13.21 -19.85 15.75
CA ASN A 179 -14.34 -20.63 15.23
C ASN A 179 -13.87 -21.72 14.26
N THR A 180 -14.63 -22.81 14.16
CA THR A 180 -14.40 -23.90 13.19
C THR A 180 -15.23 -23.74 11.91
N ASN A 181 -16.27 -22.90 11.95
CA ASN A 181 -17.15 -22.61 10.83
C ASN A 181 -17.23 -21.09 10.63
N GLY A 182 -17.22 -20.67 9.38
CA GLY A 182 -17.61 -19.33 8.99
C GLY A 182 -19.12 -19.18 8.81
N GLN A 183 -19.55 -17.95 8.60
CA GLN A 183 -20.93 -17.56 8.32
C GLN A 183 -20.97 -16.78 7.00
N VAL A 184 -21.85 -17.16 6.09
CA VAL A 184 -22.06 -16.39 4.85
C VAL A 184 -22.74 -15.09 5.21
N VAL A 185 -22.12 -13.97 4.84
CA VAL A 185 -22.63 -12.60 5.10
C VAL A 185 -23.11 -11.90 3.83
N ALA A 186 -22.74 -12.45 2.68
CA ALA A 186 -23.00 -11.85 1.40
C ALA A 186 -22.91 -12.94 0.31
N GLY A 187 -23.84 -12.94 -0.63
CA GLY A 187 -23.89 -13.92 -1.72
C GLY A 187 -24.37 -15.28 -1.24
N GLY A 188 -23.85 -16.35 -1.83
CA GLY A 188 -24.24 -17.72 -1.46
C GLY A 188 -25.62 -18.16 -1.97
N ASN A 189 -26.34 -17.31 -2.71
CA ASN A 189 -27.60 -17.65 -3.39
C ASN A 189 -27.38 -18.21 -4.80
N GLY A 190 -26.27 -18.92 -4.98
CA GLY A 190 -25.79 -19.39 -6.28
C GLY A 190 -25.08 -18.31 -7.11
N LYS A 191 -24.37 -18.78 -8.14
CA LYS A 191 -23.73 -17.95 -9.17
C LYS A 191 -24.78 -17.13 -9.92
N GLY A 192 -24.55 -15.84 -10.10
CA GLY A 192 -25.38 -15.00 -10.98
C GLY A 192 -25.19 -13.51 -10.75
N ASN A 193 -25.97 -12.70 -11.48
CA ASN A 193 -25.84 -11.24 -11.53
C ASN A 193 -26.97 -10.47 -10.82
N GLN A 194 -27.92 -11.18 -10.19
CA GLN A 194 -28.96 -10.56 -9.37
C GLN A 194 -28.34 -9.85 -8.16
N LEU A 195 -29.08 -8.94 -7.52
CA LEU A 195 -28.58 -8.20 -6.36
C LEU A 195 -28.37 -9.10 -5.13
N SER A 196 -29.01 -10.26 -5.05
CA SER A 196 -28.78 -11.28 -4.02
C SER A 196 -27.67 -12.28 -4.37
N GLN A 197 -27.13 -12.21 -5.59
CA GLN A 197 -26.18 -13.15 -6.13
C GLN A 197 -24.84 -12.47 -6.40
N MET A 198 -23.81 -13.30 -6.53
CA MET A 198 -22.47 -12.87 -6.91
C MET A 198 -21.91 -13.81 -7.96
N GLU A 199 -20.87 -13.34 -8.63
CA GLU A 199 -20.09 -14.13 -9.55
C GLU A 199 -18.61 -13.80 -9.38
N GLU A 200 -17.93 -14.74 -8.74
CA GLU A 200 -16.46 -14.72 -8.54
C GLU A 200 -15.97 -13.45 -7.85
N PRO A 201 -16.44 -13.17 -6.61
CA PRO A 201 -15.94 -12.02 -5.87
C PRO A 201 -14.45 -12.18 -5.60
N THR A 202 -13.68 -11.12 -5.85
CA THR A 202 -12.21 -11.13 -5.76
C THR A 202 -11.69 -10.45 -4.52
N ASP A 203 -12.41 -9.44 -4.01
CA ASP A 203 -11.98 -8.68 -2.84
C ASP A 203 -13.17 -8.11 -2.05
N VAL A 204 -12.92 -7.82 -0.77
CA VAL A 204 -13.91 -7.29 0.17
C VAL A 204 -13.23 -6.43 1.23
N LEU A 205 -13.83 -5.30 1.58
CA LEU A 205 -13.46 -4.49 2.75
C LEU A 205 -14.68 -4.00 3.51
N ILE A 206 -14.49 -3.56 4.75
CA ILE A 206 -15.54 -2.95 5.56
C ILE A 206 -15.40 -1.42 5.51
N ASP A 207 -16.47 -0.74 5.13
CA ASP A 207 -16.66 0.67 5.41
C ASP A 207 -17.12 0.86 6.86
N LYS A 208 -16.15 1.10 7.76
CA LYS A 208 -16.39 1.20 9.22
C LYS A 208 -17.40 2.31 9.59
N GLU A 209 -17.53 3.34 8.78
CA GLU A 209 -18.46 4.45 9.04
C GLU A 209 -19.92 4.05 8.81
N THR A 210 -20.18 3.18 7.83
CA THR A 210 -21.53 2.73 7.49
C THR A 210 -21.82 1.29 7.87
N ASP A 211 -20.85 0.59 8.47
CA ASP A 211 -20.88 -0.85 8.75
C ASP A 211 -21.36 -1.67 7.54
N SER A 212 -20.74 -1.38 6.39
CA SER A 212 -21.08 -2.00 5.11
C SER A 212 -19.89 -2.72 4.50
N LEU A 213 -20.15 -3.85 3.86
CA LEU A 213 -19.21 -4.57 3.03
C LEU A 213 -19.14 -3.89 1.65
N LEU A 214 -17.94 -3.53 1.19
CA LEU A 214 -17.68 -3.14 -0.19
C LEU A 214 -16.98 -4.31 -0.87
N ILE A 215 -17.54 -4.79 -1.98
CA ILE A 215 -17.14 -6.07 -2.58
C ILE A 215 -16.89 -5.90 -4.06
N CYS A 216 -15.74 -6.38 -4.52
CA CYS A 216 -15.44 -6.58 -5.94
C CYS A 216 -16.15 -7.83 -6.43
N ASP A 217 -17.23 -7.66 -7.20
CA ASP A 217 -17.99 -8.75 -7.84
C ASP A 217 -17.52 -8.88 -9.29
N ASN A 218 -16.33 -9.47 -9.46
CA ASN A 218 -15.46 -9.32 -10.63
C ASN A 218 -16.14 -9.71 -11.95
N ASN A 219 -16.69 -10.93 -12.05
CA ASN A 219 -17.30 -11.39 -13.32
C ASN A 219 -18.62 -10.66 -13.62
N ASN A 220 -19.28 -10.11 -12.60
CA ASN A 220 -20.41 -9.20 -12.78
C ASN A 220 -19.97 -7.76 -13.12
N ARG A 221 -18.66 -7.50 -13.19
CA ARG A 221 -18.04 -6.22 -13.57
C ARG A 221 -18.55 -5.03 -12.78
N ARG A 222 -18.68 -5.21 -11.46
CA ARG A 222 -19.25 -4.21 -10.55
C ARG A 222 -18.62 -4.25 -9.17
N VAL A 223 -18.66 -3.12 -8.48
CA VAL A 223 -18.47 -3.04 -7.03
C VAL A 223 -19.82 -2.86 -6.36
N VAL A 224 -20.14 -3.73 -5.41
CA VAL A 224 -21.40 -3.69 -4.66
C VAL A 224 -21.16 -3.36 -3.19
N ARG A 225 -22.15 -2.66 -2.61
CA ARG A 225 -22.27 -2.45 -1.17
C ARG A 225 -23.29 -3.43 -0.61
N TRP A 226 -22.92 -4.10 0.47
CA TRP A 226 -23.83 -4.91 1.28
C TRP A 226 -23.81 -4.43 2.71
N SER A 227 -24.91 -4.57 3.44
CA SER A 227 -24.86 -4.32 4.88
C SER A 227 -24.16 -5.50 5.57
N HIS A 228 -23.30 -5.21 6.52
CA HIS A 228 -22.53 -6.24 7.23
C HIS A 228 -23.39 -6.99 8.26
N HIS A 229 -24.31 -6.29 8.94
CA HIS A 229 -25.11 -6.84 10.03
C HIS A 229 -26.63 -6.70 9.88
N SER A 230 -27.12 -5.94 8.90
CA SER A 230 -28.57 -5.92 8.65
C SER A 230 -28.96 -7.16 7.84
N GLY A 231 -30.12 -7.76 8.14
CA GLY A 231 -30.65 -8.93 7.44
C GLY A 231 -31.01 -8.70 5.97
N THR A 232 -30.34 -7.75 5.30
CA THR A 232 -30.43 -7.52 3.86
C THR A 232 -29.91 -8.74 3.12
N THR A 233 -30.71 -9.22 2.17
CA THR A 233 -30.37 -10.36 1.33
C THR A 233 -29.84 -9.93 -0.04
N GLN A 234 -29.71 -8.62 -0.27
CA GLN A 234 -29.40 -8.01 -1.58
C GLN A 234 -28.49 -6.79 -1.44
N GLY A 235 -27.55 -6.65 -2.36
CA GLY A 235 -26.57 -5.57 -2.40
C GLY A 235 -27.05 -4.40 -3.26
N GLU A 236 -26.29 -3.31 -3.19
CA GLU A 236 -26.48 -2.11 -3.99
C GLU A 236 -25.26 -1.89 -4.88
N ILE A 237 -25.48 -1.59 -6.16
CA ILE A 237 -24.38 -1.34 -7.10
C ILE A 237 -23.83 0.08 -6.85
N LEU A 238 -22.58 0.16 -6.36
CA LEU A 238 -21.88 1.43 -6.21
C LEU A 238 -21.31 1.88 -7.55
N ILE A 239 -20.56 0.99 -8.20
CA ILE A 239 -19.84 1.25 -9.46
C ILE A 239 -20.08 0.07 -10.39
N ASP A 240 -20.39 0.35 -11.65
CA ASP A 240 -20.58 -0.64 -12.70
C ASP A 240 -19.52 -0.49 -13.80
N ASN A 241 -19.51 -1.44 -14.75
CA ASN A 241 -18.61 -1.49 -15.89
C ASN A 241 -17.12 -1.36 -15.51
N ILE A 242 -16.74 -2.07 -14.45
CA ILE A 242 -15.38 -2.12 -13.92
C ILE A 242 -14.94 -3.57 -13.75
N ASN A 243 -13.80 -3.94 -14.36
CA ASN A 243 -13.22 -5.27 -14.14
C ASN A 243 -12.37 -5.23 -12.86
N CYS A 244 -13.08 -5.10 -11.73
CA CYS A 244 -12.48 -4.80 -10.45
C CYS A 244 -11.78 -6.01 -9.82
N TRP A 245 -10.54 -5.85 -9.32
CA TRP A 245 -9.84 -6.93 -8.62
C TRP A 245 -9.55 -6.61 -7.16
N GLY A 246 -8.94 -5.46 -6.87
CA GLY A 246 -8.57 -5.05 -5.52
C GLY A 246 -9.33 -3.80 -5.08
N LEU A 247 -9.61 -3.75 -3.78
CA LEU A 247 -10.19 -2.59 -3.10
C LEU A 247 -9.24 -2.09 -2.01
N ALA A 248 -9.15 -0.78 -1.88
CA ALA A 248 -8.59 -0.14 -0.69
C ALA A 248 -9.42 1.09 -0.34
N MET A 249 -9.46 1.46 0.93
CA MET A 249 -10.15 2.66 1.37
C MET A 249 -9.28 3.43 2.35
N ASP A 250 -9.15 4.74 2.15
CA ASP A 250 -8.39 5.61 3.05
C ASP A 250 -9.24 6.16 4.21
N ASP A 251 -8.59 6.89 5.11
CA ASP A 251 -9.19 7.52 6.29
C ASP A 251 -10.19 8.63 5.94
N GLN A 252 -10.15 9.15 4.71
CA GLN A 252 -11.09 10.12 4.17
C GLN A 252 -12.27 9.46 3.44
N ARG A 253 -12.35 8.12 3.46
CA ARG A 253 -13.38 7.31 2.79
C ARG A 253 -13.37 7.46 1.27
N TYR A 254 -12.20 7.69 0.67
CA TYR A 254 -12.02 7.45 -0.76
C TYR A 254 -11.80 5.96 -1.01
N LEU A 255 -12.55 5.41 -1.95
CA LEU A 255 -12.44 4.04 -2.42
C LEU A 255 -11.51 3.97 -3.62
N TYR A 256 -10.48 3.15 -3.53
CA TYR A 256 -9.51 2.88 -4.58
C TYR A 256 -9.82 1.51 -5.16
N ILE A 257 -9.91 1.44 -6.49
CA ILE A 257 -10.29 0.21 -7.19
C ILE A 257 -9.31 0.00 -8.34
N SER A 258 -8.76 -1.21 -8.42
CA SER A 258 -7.99 -1.61 -9.59
C SER A 258 -8.92 -2.18 -10.65
N ASP A 259 -8.78 -1.69 -11.87
CA ASP A 259 -9.43 -2.25 -13.04
C ASP A 259 -8.37 -2.98 -13.87
N ILE A 260 -8.43 -4.32 -13.86
CA ILE A 260 -7.44 -5.16 -14.53
C ILE A 260 -7.56 -5.10 -16.06
N GLU A 261 -8.75 -4.80 -16.59
CA GLU A 261 -8.98 -4.69 -18.04
C GLU A 261 -8.44 -3.36 -18.55
N LYS A 262 -8.59 -2.30 -17.76
CA LYS A 262 -8.11 -0.95 -18.12
C LYS A 262 -6.67 -0.69 -17.68
N HIS A 263 -6.04 -1.62 -16.97
CA HIS A 263 -4.69 -1.47 -16.45
C HIS A 263 -4.50 -0.17 -15.66
N GLU A 264 -5.44 0.11 -14.76
CA GLU A 264 -5.47 1.37 -14.02
C GLU A 264 -5.98 1.18 -12.59
N VAL A 265 -5.66 2.15 -11.74
CA VAL A 265 -6.25 2.30 -10.42
C VAL A 265 -6.93 3.66 -10.37
N ARG A 266 -8.18 3.67 -9.91
CA ARG A 266 -8.98 4.88 -9.76
C ARG A 266 -9.43 5.08 -8.32
N ARG A 267 -9.49 6.33 -7.90
CA ARG A 267 -10.02 6.80 -6.62
C ARG A 267 -11.42 7.38 -6.82
N TYR A 268 -12.37 6.96 -5.98
CA TYR A 268 -13.77 7.37 -6.00
C TYR A 268 -14.16 7.91 -4.63
N GLN A 269 -14.90 9.02 -4.58
CA GLN A 269 -15.67 9.33 -3.38
C GLN A 269 -16.90 8.42 -3.36
N ILE A 270 -17.29 7.90 -2.18
CA ILE A 270 -18.49 7.06 -2.10
C ILE A 270 -19.72 7.86 -2.59
N GLY A 271 -20.37 7.36 -3.64
CA GLY A 271 -21.49 8.02 -4.34
C GLY A 271 -21.12 8.54 -5.73
N ASP A 272 -19.83 8.73 -6.02
CA ASP A 272 -19.36 9.10 -7.35
C ASP A 272 -19.49 7.94 -8.33
N LYS A 273 -19.79 8.27 -9.58
CA LYS A 273 -19.78 7.31 -10.71
C LYS A 273 -18.49 7.37 -11.51
N ASN A 274 -17.74 8.46 -11.42
CA ASN A 274 -16.50 8.68 -12.17
C ASN A 274 -15.34 8.85 -11.20
N GLY A 275 -14.38 7.93 -11.25
CA GLY A 275 -13.18 7.98 -10.41
C GLY A 275 -12.06 8.80 -11.04
N THR A 276 -11.21 9.37 -10.19
CA THR A 276 -9.96 10.02 -10.59
C THR A 276 -8.89 8.96 -10.82
N LEU A 277 -8.21 8.98 -11.97
CA LEU A 277 -7.06 8.11 -12.24
C LEU A 277 -5.92 8.45 -11.27
N VAL A 278 -5.41 7.45 -10.55
CA VAL A 278 -4.30 7.63 -9.60
C VAL A 278 -3.04 6.85 -10.00
N ALA A 279 -3.19 5.74 -10.73
CA ALA A 279 -2.06 4.99 -11.29
C ALA A 279 -2.45 4.27 -12.58
N GLY A 280 -1.49 4.07 -13.49
CA GLY A 280 -1.70 3.41 -14.78
C GLY A 280 -2.50 4.25 -15.78
N GLY A 281 -3.38 3.59 -16.54
CA GLY A 281 -4.28 4.25 -17.51
C GLY A 281 -3.63 4.58 -18.86
N ASN A 282 -2.40 4.13 -19.10
CA ASN A 282 -1.70 4.27 -20.39
C ASN A 282 -1.43 2.91 -21.06
N GLY A 283 -2.35 1.96 -20.84
CA GLY A 283 -2.28 0.60 -21.34
C GLY A 283 -1.36 -0.31 -20.53
N TYR A 284 -1.29 -1.56 -20.97
CA TYR A 284 -0.42 -2.61 -20.47
C TYR A 284 1.06 -2.27 -20.69
N GLY A 285 1.88 -2.44 -19.66
CA GLY A 285 3.34 -2.37 -19.78
C GLY A 285 4.07 -2.05 -18.49
N ASP A 286 5.39 -1.85 -18.61
CA ASP A 286 6.34 -1.62 -17.52
C ASP A 286 6.84 -0.17 -17.45
N SER A 287 6.30 0.73 -18.28
CA SER A 287 6.59 2.16 -18.20
C SER A 287 6.04 2.77 -16.91
N LEU A 288 6.62 3.87 -16.44
CA LEU A 288 6.27 4.53 -15.16
C LEU A 288 4.77 4.89 -15.02
N ASN A 289 4.08 5.08 -16.15
CA ASN A 289 2.66 5.44 -16.22
C ASN A 289 1.76 4.30 -16.74
N GLN A 290 2.27 3.08 -16.82
CA GLN A 290 1.55 1.87 -17.21
C GLN A 290 1.41 0.94 -16.01
N LEU A 291 0.40 0.07 -16.07
CA LEU A 291 0.27 -1.06 -15.16
C LEU A 291 0.03 -2.31 -16.00
N ASP A 292 0.29 -3.47 -15.43
CA ASP A 292 -0.08 -4.75 -15.98
C ASP A 292 -0.94 -5.47 -14.94
N GLU A 293 -2.19 -5.78 -15.33
CA GLU A 293 -3.25 -6.34 -14.49
C GLU A 293 -3.12 -6.00 -12.99
N PRO A 294 -3.32 -4.74 -12.57
CA PRO A 294 -3.16 -4.37 -11.17
C PRO A 294 -4.17 -5.11 -10.29
N LYS A 295 -3.71 -6.00 -9.41
CA LYS A 295 -4.60 -6.87 -8.61
C LYS A 295 -4.83 -6.33 -7.22
N TYR A 296 -3.79 -6.21 -6.41
CA TYR A 296 -3.91 -5.80 -5.02
C TYR A 296 -3.43 -4.36 -4.85
N ILE A 297 -4.20 -3.59 -4.09
CA ILE A 297 -3.90 -2.18 -3.77
C ILE A 297 -3.77 -2.06 -2.27
N PHE A 298 -2.83 -1.23 -1.82
CA PHE A 298 -2.73 -0.80 -0.44
C PHE A 298 -2.57 0.72 -0.43
N VAL A 299 -3.36 1.40 0.40
CA VAL A 299 -3.26 2.85 0.58
C VAL A 299 -2.61 3.10 1.93
N ASP A 300 -1.48 3.80 1.93
CA ASP A 300 -0.79 4.14 3.18
C ASP A 300 -1.42 5.36 3.88
N PRO A 301 -1.03 5.67 5.13
CA PRO A 301 -1.56 6.84 5.85
C PRO A 301 -1.19 8.21 5.23
N GLN A 302 -0.28 8.23 4.26
CA GLN A 302 0.05 9.43 3.47
C GLN A 302 -0.83 9.52 2.20
N GLN A 303 -1.76 8.58 2.02
CA GLN A 303 -2.63 8.42 0.86
C GLN A 303 -1.87 8.12 -0.43
N THR A 304 -0.72 7.48 -0.32
CA THR A 304 0.00 6.91 -1.46
C THR A 304 -0.60 5.55 -1.80
N VAL A 305 -0.77 5.28 -3.10
CA VAL A 305 -1.48 4.12 -3.68
C VAL A 305 -0.53 3.30 -4.54
#